data_AF-A0A919MHC2-F1
#
_entry.id   AF-A0A919MHC2-F1
#
_cell.length_a   1.000
_cell.length_b   1.000
_cell.length_c   1.000
_cell.angle_alpha   90.00
_cell.angle_beta   90.00
_cell.angle_gamma   90.00
#
_symmetry.space_group_name_H-M   'P 1'
#
loop_
_entity.id
_entity.type
_entity.pdbx_description
1 polymer ?
#
loop_
_entity_poly.entity_id
_entity_poly.type
_entity_poly.pdbx_seq_one_letter_code
_entity_poly.pdbx_strand_id
1 'polypeptide(L)'
;MWEPLLVTGSSAREYTYEEFNSFVRRFHQEALLKAVAQRSLRVPLRLSSDDRSTLLFQQTPPWALAAVAKASILHGNAYRSAQPREQHIVTACQMHENLVPEELEHSELNSPFAIMARTLYEQFPYQEHGLAELARPVAFFDDYAGDRHLEVNPKEAMTHLVGAPTVTATGIVVMLAASAEHNSGFFDPAWLDQPQFAELLTVLPRDEILAVIHAVFAQTMAEFRQENAVAEQRTPLPHLDRYAFNPLTSRPFVRLSDGRLIAPVRHLIPRRLTPLELYYVGLARWGTSFTRELGYLHEDYVGRQFATVPDAQVYPEIMYRERKQQVASTDWFVVFDDLVLLIETKATRSPLAARAADITVQDAYGKTLGEAFSQLGRTLDKIRAKAPEFADIPTDRPFIGLVATLDPWYFANSLGRTFLPTPALPTLVAPLRDIEHLISIGQRRSVSAILQEILAAGDERQTWELGTALQNYSVPGDRNPLLEEAFNRLPIRNGGAEAAGRA
;
A
#
# COMPACT_ATOMS: atom_id res chain seq x y z
N MET A 1 9.13 -6.66 -17.43
CA MET A 1 10.36 -7.48 -17.53
C MET A 1 11.22 -7.15 -16.32
N TRP A 2 11.10 -7.94 -15.25
CA TRP A 2 11.86 -7.76 -14.00
C TRP A 2 12.84 -8.92 -13.91
N GLU A 3 14.08 -8.71 -14.35
CA GLU A 3 15.16 -9.61 -13.93
C GLU A 3 15.44 -9.32 -12.45
N PRO A 4 15.43 -10.32 -11.56
CA PRO A 4 16.04 -10.17 -10.24
C PRO A 4 17.48 -9.76 -10.49
N LEU A 5 17.84 -8.54 -10.07
CA LEU A 5 19.18 -7.99 -10.17
C LEU A 5 20.10 -8.74 -9.20
N LEU A 6 20.42 -9.99 -9.53
CA LEU A 6 21.45 -10.78 -8.88
C LEU A 6 22.79 -10.19 -9.34
N VAL A 7 23.42 -9.43 -8.45
CA VAL A 7 24.78 -8.93 -8.63
C VAL A 7 25.70 -10.13 -8.84
N THR A 8 26.13 -10.35 -10.08
CA THR A 8 27.11 -11.38 -10.43
C THR A 8 28.51 -10.77 -10.35
N GLY A 9 29.37 -11.34 -9.50
CA GLY A 9 30.81 -11.08 -9.50
C GLY A 9 31.39 -10.81 -8.11
N SER A 10 32.15 -11.79 -7.60
CA SER A 10 32.69 -11.92 -6.22
C SER A 10 31.65 -12.47 -5.23
N SER A 11 31.99 -13.52 -4.49
CA SER A 11 31.17 -14.02 -3.38
C SER A 11 31.05 -12.90 -2.35
N ALA A 12 29.98 -12.12 -2.44
CA ALA A 12 29.70 -11.08 -1.46
C ALA A 12 29.72 -11.73 -0.08
N ARG A 13 30.44 -11.12 0.87
CA ARG A 13 30.46 -11.61 2.25
C ARG A 13 29.03 -11.63 2.77
N GLU A 14 28.63 -12.77 3.32
CA GLU A 14 27.38 -12.91 4.06
C GLU A 14 27.55 -12.42 5.50
N TYR A 15 26.45 -11.95 6.10
CA TYR A 15 26.43 -11.40 7.45
C TYR A 15 25.29 -11.99 8.28
N THR A 16 25.50 -12.19 9.58
CA THR A 16 24.38 -12.50 10.47
C THR A 16 23.59 -11.24 10.83
N TYR A 17 22.34 -11.39 11.27
CA TYR A 17 21.54 -10.26 11.75
C TYR A 17 22.21 -9.58 12.96
N GLU A 18 22.87 -10.36 13.82
CA GLU A 18 23.65 -9.84 14.95
C GLU A 18 24.86 -9.01 14.49
N GLU A 19 25.58 -9.43 13.45
CA GLU A 19 26.70 -8.66 12.89
C GLU A 19 26.22 -7.32 12.32
N PHE A 20 25.11 -7.32 11.57
CA PHE A 20 24.47 -6.11 11.06
C PHE A 20 24.09 -5.15 12.19
N ASN A 21 23.35 -5.63 13.19
CA ASN A 21 22.97 -4.82 14.36
C ASN A 21 24.21 -4.33 15.12
N SER A 22 25.23 -5.17 15.24
CA SER A 22 26.51 -4.83 15.89
C SER A 22 27.31 -3.79 15.11
N PHE A 23 27.17 -3.71 13.80
CA PHE A 23 27.75 -2.64 12.98
C PHE A 23 27.01 -1.33 13.19
N VAL A 24 25.68 -1.36 13.07
CA VAL A 24 24.80 -0.18 13.20
C VAL A 24 24.92 0.48 14.58
N ARG A 25 24.93 -0.31 15.66
CA ARG A 25 24.94 0.21 17.05
C ARG A 25 26.23 0.93 17.48
N ARG A 26 27.26 0.96 16.62
CA ARG A 26 28.55 1.62 16.90
C ARG A 26 28.44 3.14 16.77
N PHE A 27 27.54 3.63 15.94
CA PHE A 27 27.40 5.05 15.62
C PHE A 27 26.52 5.80 16.62
N HIS A 28 26.72 7.12 16.72
CA HIS A 28 25.81 8.02 17.42
C HIS A 28 24.41 7.94 16.81
N GLN A 29 23.42 7.59 17.63
CA GLN A 29 22.06 7.25 17.18
C GLN A 29 21.43 8.33 16.29
N GLU A 30 21.31 9.56 16.77
CA GLU A 30 20.71 10.62 15.95
C GLU A 30 21.55 11.03 14.75
N ALA A 31 22.87 10.88 14.83
CA ALA A 31 23.74 11.23 13.71
C ALA A 31 23.53 10.22 12.57
N LEU A 32 23.33 8.94 12.93
CA LEU A 32 22.99 7.90 11.97
C LEU A 32 21.62 8.14 11.34
N LEU A 33 20.59 8.50 12.11
CA LEU A 33 19.29 8.86 11.54
C LEU A 33 19.38 10.05 10.57
N LYS A 34 20.18 11.07 10.91
CA LYS A 34 20.46 12.22 10.03
C LYS A 34 21.14 11.80 8.73
N ALA A 35 22.15 10.94 8.82
CA ALA A 35 22.85 10.43 7.64
C ALA A 35 21.96 9.53 6.76
N VAL A 36 21.11 8.71 7.37
CA VAL A 36 20.11 7.88 6.65
C VAL A 36 19.10 8.76 5.91
N ALA A 37 18.53 9.77 6.57
CA ALA A 37 17.61 10.72 5.96
C ALA A 37 18.23 11.42 4.74
N GLN A 38 19.46 11.95 4.90
CA GLN A 38 20.20 12.59 3.81
C GLN A 38 20.47 11.64 2.64
N ARG A 39 20.78 10.37 2.91
CA ARG A 39 20.98 9.36 1.85
C ARG A 39 19.65 9.04 1.15
N SER A 40 18.54 8.94 1.88
CA SER A 40 17.21 8.65 1.32
C SER A 40 16.75 9.68 0.28
N LEU A 41 17.18 10.94 0.40
CA LEU A 41 16.89 12.01 -0.56
C LEU A 41 17.57 11.81 -1.90
N ARG A 42 18.71 11.10 -1.92
CA ARG A 42 19.43 10.78 -3.16
C ARG A 42 18.82 9.58 -3.89
N VAL A 43 18.06 8.74 -3.16
CA VAL A 43 17.38 7.58 -3.74
C VAL A 43 16.11 8.08 -4.43
N PRO A 44 15.94 7.83 -5.74
CA PRO A 44 14.77 8.33 -6.46
C PRO A 44 13.46 7.74 -5.89
N LEU A 45 12.38 8.50 -5.99
CA LEU A 45 11.02 8.00 -5.68
C LEU A 45 10.49 7.10 -6.81
N ARG A 46 11.00 7.26 -8.04
CA ARG A 46 10.67 6.40 -9.19
C ARG A 46 11.93 6.03 -9.91
N LEU A 47 12.10 4.75 -10.21
CA LEU A 47 13.21 4.29 -11.04
C LEU A 47 13.07 4.92 -12.43
N SER A 48 14.08 5.70 -12.81
CA SER A 48 14.27 6.18 -14.18
C SER A 48 15.15 5.17 -14.93
N SER A 49 15.20 5.30 -16.25
CA SER A 49 16.13 4.53 -17.09
C SER A 49 17.58 5.03 -17.01
N ASP A 50 17.91 5.89 -16.04
CA ASP A 50 19.27 6.43 -15.90
C ASP A 50 20.12 5.53 -14.96
N ASP A 51 21.36 5.28 -15.37
CA ASP A 51 22.25 4.35 -14.68
C ASP A 51 22.56 4.79 -13.25
N ARG A 52 22.61 6.09 -13.00
CA ARG A 52 22.99 6.65 -11.69
C ARG A 52 21.90 6.44 -10.65
N SER A 53 20.65 6.70 -11.00
CA SER A 53 19.46 6.49 -10.18
C SER A 53 19.29 5.01 -9.87
N THR A 54 19.50 4.16 -10.87
CA THR A 54 19.51 2.70 -10.72
C THR A 54 20.60 2.25 -9.75
N LEU A 55 21.83 2.75 -9.91
CA LEU A 55 22.95 2.43 -9.02
C LEU A 55 22.69 2.88 -7.57
N LEU A 56 22.16 4.08 -7.36
CA LEU A 56 21.85 4.59 -6.02
C LEU A 56 20.76 3.76 -5.34
N PHE A 57 19.74 3.36 -6.10
CA PHE A 57 18.68 2.50 -5.62
C PHE A 57 19.21 1.11 -5.24
N GLN A 58 20.09 0.52 -6.06
CA GLN A 58 20.72 -0.77 -5.77
C GLN A 58 21.65 -0.72 -4.54
N GLN A 59 22.41 0.37 -4.36
CA GLN A 59 23.37 0.50 -3.26
C GLN A 59 22.72 0.74 -1.90
N THR A 60 21.65 1.53 -1.87
CA THR A 60 20.99 1.96 -0.64
C THR A 60 19.48 1.98 -0.85
N PRO A 61 18.85 0.82 -1.08
CA PRO A 61 17.43 0.79 -1.34
C PRO A 61 16.63 1.27 -0.11
N PRO A 62 15.42 1.82 -0.29
CA PRO A 62 14.66 2.41 0.82
C PRO A 62 14.36 1.44 1.97
N TRP A 63 14.13 0.15 1.69
CA TRP A 63 13.88 -0.87 2.72
C TRP A 63 15.12 -1.12 3.57
N ALA A 64 16.31 -1.21 2.97
CA ALA A 64 17.56 -1.34 3.70
C ALA A 64 17.85 -0.09 4.55
N LEU A 65 17.58 1.11 4.03
CA LEU A 65 17.68 2.35 4.82
C LEU A 65 16.73 2.34 6.02
N ALA A 66 15.51 1.84 5.84
CA ALA A 66 14.53 1.68 6.92
C ALA A 66 15.00 0.68 7.97
N ALA A 67 15.65 -0.41 7.56
CA ALA A 67 16.24 -1.40 8.46
C ALA A 67 17.43 -0.81 9.25
N VAL A 68 18.29 -0.02 8.62
CA VAL A 68 19.38 0.70 9.31
C VAL A 68 18.83 1.68 10.35
N ALA A 69 17.77 2.43 10.02
CA ALA A 69 17.11 3.32 10.95
C ALA A 69 16.47 2.55 12.13
N LYS A 70 15.76 1.45 11.85
CA LYS A 70 15.19 0.55 12.87
C LYS A 70 16.27 0.05 13.82
N ALA A 71 17.34 -0.55 13.29
CA ALA A 71 18.46 -1.06 14.10
C ALA A 71 19.15 0.06 14.91
N SER A 72 19.26 1.27 14.37
CA SER A 72 19.79 2.43 15.09
C SER A 72 18.91 2.80 16.29
N ILE A 73 17.60 2.80 16.14
CA ILE A 73 16.65 3.17 17.20
C ILE A 73 16.59 2.08 18.27
N LEU A 74 16.50 0.81 17.86
CA LEU A 74 16.37 -0.33 18.78
C LEU A 74 17.66 -0.62 19.55
N HIS A 75 18.81 -0.59 18.89
CA HIS A 75 20.08 -1.07 19.47
C HIS A 75 21.14 0.02 19.67
N GLY A 76 20.95 1.21 19.10
CA GLY A 76 21.85 2.35 19.28
C GLY A 76 21.61 3.13 20.57
N ASN A 77 22.52 4.08 20.85
CA ASN A 77 22.35 5.05 21.93
C ASN A 77 23.04 6.39 21.59
N ALA A 78 22.64 7.45 22.29
CA ALA A 78 23.14 8.81 22.10
C ALA A 78 24.55 9.05 22.68
N TYR A 79 25.13 8.09 23.41
CA TYR A 79 26.43 8.26 24.07
C TYR A 79 27.62 7.79 23.20
N ARG A 80 27.35 7.23 22.01
CA ARG A 80 28.41 6.83 21.08
C ARG A 80 29.08 8.06 20.48
N SER A 81 30.41 8.08 20.47
CA SER A 81 31.20 9.16 19.86
C SER A 81 31.40 9.01 18.35
N ALA A 82 31.26 7.80 17.81
CA ALA A 82 31.52 7.53 16.39
C ALA A 82 30.44 8.16 15.50
N GLN A 83 30.88 9.00 14.56
CA GLN A 83 30.00 9.62 13.58
C GLN A 83 29.91 8.77 12.30
N PRO A 84 28.71 8.59 11.72
CA PRO A 84 28.56 7.89 10.45
C PRO A 84 29.16 8.69 9.30
N ARG A 85 29.62 7.98 8.27
CA ARG A 85 30.06 8.53 6.98
C ARG A 85 29.21 7.90 5.90
N GLU A 86 29.17 8.50 4.71
CA GLU A 86 28.39 7.97 3.59
C GLU A 86 28.71 6.49 3.29
N GLN A 87 29.99 6.13 3.27
CA GLN A 87 30.42 4.73 3.09
C GLN A 87 29.83 3.78 4.14
N HIS A 88 29.62 4.24 5.39
CA HIS A 88 29.06 3.39 6.44
C HIS A 88 27.57 3.11 6.20
N ILE A 89 26.84 4.05 5.58
CA ILE A 89 25.43 3.83 5.20
C ILE A 89 25.36 2.78 4.09
N VAL A 90 26.21 2.91 3.07
CA VAL A 90 26.31 1.93 1.98
C VAL A 90 26.69 0.55 2.53
N THR A 91 27.70 0.47 3.42
CA THR A 91 28.07 -0.80 4.06
C THR A 91 26.93 -1.38 4.88
N ALA A 92 26.20 -0.58 5.66
CA ALA A 92 25.07 -1.09 6.44
C ALA A 92 23.94 -1.64 5.55
N CYS A 93 23.61 -0.94 4.46
CA CYS A 93 22.64 -1.43 3.48
C CYS A 93 23.12 -2.71 2.80
N GLN A 94 24.41 -2.77 2.41
CA GLN A 94 24.99 -3.99 1.83
C GLN A 94 24.96 -5.16 2.83
N MET A 95 25.25 -4.93 4.11
CA MET A 95 25.14 -5.96 5.14
C MET A 95 23.72 -6.48 5.26
N HIS A 96 22.72 -5.60 5.21
CA HIS A 96 21.30 -5.99 5.24
C HIS A 96 20.90 -6.82 4.03
N GLU A 97 21.29 -6.41 2.81
CA GLU A 97 20.94 -7.15 1.59
C GLU A 97 21.63 -8.51 1.51
N ASN A 98 22.80 -8.67 2.14
CA ASN A 98 23.58 -9.92 2.20
C ASN A 98 23.48 -10.62 3.56
N LEU A 99 22.35 -10.50 4.26
CA LEU A 99 22.10 -11.28 5.46
C LEU A 99 22.04 -12.78 5.11
N VAL A 100 22.60 -13.62 5.99
CA VAL A 100 22.41 -15.08 5.93
C VAL A 100 20.91 -15.34 6.01
N PRO A 101 20.32 -16.02 5.01
CA PRO A 101 18.89 -16.27 4.99
C PRO A 101 18.58 -17.51 5.84
N GLU A 102 18.63 -17.35 7.16
CA GLU A 102 18.39 -18.43 8.15
C GLU A 102 17.11 -19.21 7.84
N GLU A 103 16.08 -18.54 7.33
CA GLU A 103 14.81 -19.16 6.95
C GLU A 103 14.95 -20.25 5.88
N LEU A 104 16.02 -20.27 5.08
CA LEU A 104 16.25 -21.31 4.06
C LEU A 104 16.75 -22.63 4.66
N GLU A 105 17.25 -22.62 5.89
CA GLU A 105 17.61 -23.84 6.63
C GLU A 105 16.37 -24.60 7.14
N HIS A 106 15.20 -23.96 7.10
CA HIS A 106 13.93 -24.49 7.58
C HIS A 106 13.02 -24.87 6.41
N SER A 107 12.73 -26.17 6.26
CA SER A 107 11.99 -26.72 5.12
C SER A 107 10.61 -26.10 4.88
N GLU A 108 9.95 -25.70 5.97
CA GLU A 108 8.62 -25.10 6.01
C GLU A 108 8.62 -23.60 5.63
N LEU A 109 9.78 -22.95 5.65
CA LEU A 109 9.97 -21.56 5.23
C LEU A 109 10.68 -21.45 3.87
N ASN A 110 11.33 -22.52 3.41
CA ASN A 110 12.11 -22.61 2.17
C ASN A 110 11.26 -23.09 0.98
N SER A 111 10.18 -22.37 0.65
CA SER A 111 9.45 -22.58 -0.60
C SER A 111 9.71 -21.44 -1.59
N PRO A 112 9.68 -21.70 -2.92
CA PRO A 112 9.80 -20.63 -3.92
C PRO A 112 8.80 -19.49 -3.70
N PHE A 113 7.55 -19.84 -3.34
CA PHE A 113 6.53 -18.85 -2.98
C PHE A 113 6.99 -17.99 -1.80
N ALA A 114 7.44 -18.60 -0.70
CA ALA A 114 7.76 -17.87 0.52
C ALA A 114 8.97 -16.94 0.35
N ILE A 115 10.01 -17.38 -0.36
CA ILE A 115 11.18 -16.57 -0.70
C ILE A 115 10.76 -15.31 -1.48
N MET A 116 9.97 -15.49 -2.52
CA MET A 116 9.54 -14.38 -3.35
C MET A 116 8.56 -13.46 -2.61
N ALA A 117 7.59 -14.01 -1.88
CA ALA A 117 6.60 -13.24 -1.13
C ALA A 117 7.26 -12.33 -0.09
N ARG A 118 8.23 -12.86 0.68
CA ARG A 118 9.02 -12.06 1.64
C ARG A 118 9.72 -10.89 0.98
N THR A 119 10.37 -11.14 -0.16
CA THR A 119 11.04 -10.10 -0.95
C THR A 119 10.05 -9.01 -1.39
N LEU A 120 8.88 -9.40 -1.91
CA LEU A 120 7.90 -8.43 -2.40
C LEU A 120 7.28 -7.60 -1.28
N TYR A 121 6.88 -8.22 -0.16
CA TYR A 121 6.30 -7.52 0.98
C TYR A 121 7.29 -6.61 1.72
N GLU A 122 8.60 -6.90 1.61
CA GLU A 122 9.67 -6.01 2.09
C GLU A 122 9.88 -4.83 1.13
N GLN A 123 10.00 -5.07 -0.17
CA GLN A 123 10.50 -4.06 -1.11
C GLN A 123 9.41 -3.14 -1.68
N PHE A 124 8.27 -3.70 -2.07
CA PHE A 124 7.27 -2.98 -2.87
C PHE A 124 6.57 -1.84 -2.12
N PRO A 125 6.31 -1.92 -0.80
CA PRO A 125 5.68 -0.81 -0.08
C PRO A 125 6.42 0.53 -0.19
N TYR A 126 7.73 0.49 -0.47
CA TYR A 126 8.59 1.67 -0.64
C TYR A 126 8.64 2.20 -2.07
N GLN A 127 7.94 1.56 -3.01
CA GLN A 127 7.90 1.93 -4.42
C GLN A 127 6.53 2.47 -4.83
N GLU A 128 5.54 2.41 -3.93
CA GLU A 128 4.19 2.88 -4.17
C GLU A 128 4.11 4.40 -3.91
N HIS A 129 4.29 5.19 -4.97
CA HIS A 129 4.25 6.65 -4.92
C HIS A 129 3.51 7.26 -6.10
N GLY A 130 2.76 8.34 -5.84
CA GLY A 130 2.23 9.20 -6.88
C GLY A 130 0.92 9.87 -6.50
N LEU A 131 0.32 10.48 -7.52
CA LEU A 131 -0.98 11.14 -7.41
C LEU A 131 -2.06 10.21 -6.86
N ALA A 132 -2.08 8.95 -7.30
CA ALA A 132 -3.06 7.97 -6.84
C ALA A 132 -3.02 7.74 -5.33
N GLU A 133 -1.84 7.58 -4.74
CA GLU A 133 -1.67 7.39 -3.28
C GLU A 133 -2.17 8.59 -2.47
N LEU A 134 -2.00 9.81 -3.01
CA LEU A 134 -2.47 11.04 -2.35
C LEU A 134 -3.97 11.26 -2.55
N ALA A 135 -4.51 10.95 -3.72
CA ALA A 135 -5.91 11.18 -4.03
C ALA A 135 -6.84 10.12 -3.42
N ARG A 136 -6.38 8.87 -3.33
CA ARG A 136 -7.18 7.73 -2.88
C ARG A 136 -7.81 7.93 -1.50
N PRO A 137 -7.13 8.42 -0.45
CA PRO A 137 -7.77 8.65 0.84
C PRO A 137 -9.01 9.54 0.75
N VAL A 138 -8.94 10.62 -0.02
CA VAL A 138 -10.07 11.55 -0.21
C VAL A 138 -11.19 10.86 -0.96
N ALA A 139 -10.86 10.22 -2.09
CA ALA A 139 -11.82 9.48 -2.89
C ALA A 139 -12.51 8.31 -2.15
N PHE A 140 -11.79 7.70 -1.22
CA PHE A 140 -12.21 6.51 -0.50
C PHE A 140 -13.03 6.86 0.73
N PHE A 141 -12.58 7.82 1.56
CA PHE A 141 -13.23 8.16 2.83
C PHE A 141 -14.25 9.29 2.73
N ASP A 142 -14.05 10.28 1.86
CA ASP A 142 -14.92 11.47 1.81
C ASP A 142 -16.11 11.30 0.85
N ASP A 143 -16.03 10.35 -0.10
CA ASP A 143 -17.00 10.17 -1.19
C ASP A 143 -17.79 8.87 -1.11
N TYR A 144 -17.94 8.29 0.09
CA TYR A 144 -18.80 7.12 0.27
C TYR A 144 -20.23 7.43 -0.21
N ALA A 145 -20.70 6.68 -1.20
CA ALA A 145 -22.02 6.86 -1.81
C ALA A 145 -22.92 5.63 -1.65
N GLY A 146 -22.45 4.59 -0.95
CA GLY A 146 -23.20 3.38 -0.69
C GLY A 146 -24.42 3.61 0.23
N ASP A 147 -25.35 2.66 0.20
CA ASP A 147 -26.60 2.69 0.96
C ASP A 147 -26.53 1.95 2.30
N ARG A 148 -25.41 1.26 2.58
CA ARG A 148 -25.22 0.51 3.82
C ARG A 148 -25.09 1.47 4.99
N HIS A 149 -25.78 1.16 6.08
CA HIS A 149 -25.67 1.92 7.32
C HIS A 149 -24.28 1.74 7.94
N LEU A 150 -23.63 2.85 8.27
CA LEU A 150 -22.31 2.89 8.92
C LEU A 150 -22.48 3.32 10.38
N GLU A 151 -22.02 2.51 11.32
CA GLU A 151 -21.94 2.89 12.73
C GLU A 151 -20.88 3.97 12.96
N VAL A 152 -19.83 3.97 12.12
CA VAL A 152 -18.73 4.92 12.15
C VAL A 152 -18.79 5.75 10.86
N ASN A 153 -19.31 6.98 10.95
CA ASN A 153 -19.31 7.91 9.81
C ASN A 153 -17.86 8.10 9.30
N PRO A 154 -17.51 7.67 8.07
CA PRO A 154 -16.13 7.63 7.62
C PRO A 154 -15.44 8.99 7.67
N LYS A 155 -16.14 10.05 7.25
CA LYS A 155 -15.59 11.40 7.20
C LYS A 155 -15.32 11.99 8.58
N GLU A 156 -16.28 11.84 9.49
CA GLU A 156 -16.12 12.29 10.88
C GLU A 156 -15.10 11.44 11.62
N ALA A 157 -15.15 10.12 11.43
CA ALA A 157 -14.21 9.19 12.02
C ALA A 157 -12.78 9.49 11.58
N MET A 158 -12.56 9.70 10.29
CA MET A 158 -11.25 10.10 9.78
C MET A 158 -10.77 11.39 10.43
N THR A 159 -11.64 12.40 10.53
CA THR A 159 -11.32 13.66 11.24
C THR A 159 -10.91 13.41 12.69
N HIS A 160 -11.62 12.54 13.41
CA HIS A 160 -11.29 12.17 14.79
C HIS A 160 -10.03 11.31 14.91
N LEU A 161 -9.72 10.49 13.90
CA LEU A 161 -8.57 9.59 13.88
C LEU A 161 -7.27 10.34 13.61
N VAL A 162 -7.28 11.21 12.60
CA VAL A 162 -6.08 11.89 12.10
C VAL A 162 -5.99 13.32 12.61
N GLY A 163 -7.07 13.89 13.14
CA GLY A 163 -7.10 15.25 13.71
C GLY A 163 -7.43 16.36 12.70
N ALA A 164 -7.80 16.01 11.46
CA ALA A 164 -8.22 16.95 10.42
C ALA A 164 -9.10 16.24 9.38
N PRO A 165 -9.96 16.95 8.62
CA PRO A 165 -10.67 16.35 7.48
C PRO A 165 -9.72 15.66 6.51
N THR A 166 -10.12 14.54 5.90
CA THR A 166 -9.23 13.72 5.05
C THR A 166 -8.56 14.53 3.95
N VAL A 167 -9.32 15.36 3.24
CA VAL A 167 -8.79 16.28 2.21
C VAL A 167 -7.68 17.20 2.73
N THR A 168 -7.84 17.71 3.95
CA THR A 168 -6.87 18.61 4.61
C THR A 168 -5.65 17.83 5.09
N ALA A 169 -5.87 16.67 5.73
CA ALA A 169 -4.82 15.76 6.15
C ALA A 169 -3.94 15.33 4.97
N THR A 170 -4.54 15.02 3.81
CA THR A 170 -3.79 14.73 2.58
C THR A 170 -2.96 15.93 2.11
N GLY A 171 -3.50 17.15 2.18
CA GLY A 171 -2.72 18.36 1.93
C GLY A 171 -1.51 18.47 2.87
N ILE A 172 -1.69 18.16 4.16
CA ILE A 172 -0.61 18.11 5.14
C ILE A 172 0.44 17.07 4.76
N VAL A 173 0.07 15.90 4.21
CA VAL A 173 1.03 14.90 3.70
C VAL A 173 1.91 15.47 2.59
N VAL A 174 1.31 16.17 1.63
CA VAL A 174 2.05 16.82 0.53
C VAL A 174 3.04 17.84 1.10
N MET A 175 2.61 18.64 2.06
CA MET A 175 3.49 19.60 2.74
C MET A 175 4.62 18.91 3.50
N LEU A 176 4.35 17.84 4.25
CA LEU A 176 5.37 17.08 4.97
C LEU A 176 6.36 16.42 4.03
N ALA A 177 5.90 15.86 2.90
CA ALA A 177 6.76 15.27 1.88
C ALA A 177 7.67 16.34 1.25
N ALA A 178 7.13 17.49 0.87
CA ALA A 178 7.91 18.61 0.35
C ALA A 178 8.89 19.17 1.40
N SER A 179 8.46 19.28 2.65
CA SER A 179 9.31 19.73 3.75
C SER A 179 10.49 18.79 3.96
N ALA A 180 10.24 17.48 4.02
CA ALA A 180 11.30 16.48 4.15
C ALA A 180 12.25 16.53 2.94
N GLU A 181 11.73 16.78 1.74
CA GLU A 181 12.55 16.92 0.53
C GLU A 181 13.54 18.09 0.62
N HIS A 182 13.02 19.27 0.98
CA HIS A 182 13.80 20.50 0.95
C HIS A 182 14.66 20.71 2.19
N ASN A 183 14.34 20.07 3.32
CA ASN A 183 15.02 20.29 4.59
C ASN A 183 15.81 19.07 5.07
N SER A 184 16.43 18.31 4.17
CA SER A 184 17.30 17.17 4.54
C SER A 184 16.59 16.10 5.40
N GLY A 185 15.30 15.87 5.16
CA GLY A 185 14.44 14.97 5.91
C GLY A 185 13.84 15.55 7.19
N PHE A 186 14.14 16.81 7.52
CA PHE A 186 13.63 17.43 8.74
C PHE A 186 12.25 18.08 8.57
N PHE A 187 11.54 18.13 9.70
CA PHE A 187 10.44 19.05 9.93
C PHE A 187 10.59 19.63 11.34
N ASP A 188 10.55 20.95 11.46
CA ASP A 188 10.49 21.64 12.75
C ASP A 188 9.13 22.33 12.89
N PRO A 189 8.30 21.96 13.90
CA PRO A 189 7.04 22.65 14.14
C PRO A 189 7.16 24.17 14.28
N ALA A 190 8.30 24.68 14.77
CA ALA A 190 8.55 26.11 14.89
C ALA A 190 8.68 26.83 13.54
N TRP A 191 8.85 26.10 12.43
CA TRP A 191 8.81 26.71 11.09
C TRP A 191 7.45 27.32 10.78
N LEU A 192 6.37 26.78 11.34
CA LEU A 192 5.01 27.31 11.17
C LEU A 192 4.83 28.71 11.80
N ASP A 193 5.76 29.18 12.64
CA ASP A 193 5.75 30.55 13.18
C ASP A 193 6.42 31.56 12.25
N GLN A 194 7.06 31.11 11.16
CA GLN A 194 7.83 31.97 10.29
C GLN A 194 6.93 32.64 9.22
N PRO A 195 7.18 33.91 8.84
CA PRO A 195 6.30 34.67 7.95
C PRO A 195 6.00 34.00 6.60
N GLN A 196 6.95 33.24 6.04
CA GLN A 196 6.77 32.56 4.76
C GLN A 196 5.74 31.41 4.78
N PHE A 197 5.30 30.96 5.97
CA PHE A 197 4.23 29.99 6.09
C PHE A 197 2.84 30.62 6.18
N ALA A 198 2.72 31.96 6.26
CA ALA A 198 1.45 32.64 6.46
C ALA A 198 0.40 32.27 5.39
N GLU A 199 0.78 32.22 4.11
CA GLU A 199 -0.11 31.82 3.00
C GLU A 199 -0.50 30.35 3.09
N LEU A 200 0.44 29.45 3.39
CA LEU A 200 0.12 28.04 3.60
C LEU A 200 -0.89 27.87 4.75
N LEU A 201 -0.73 28.63 5.82
CA LEU A 201 -1.59 28.54 7.01
C LEU A 201 -3.01 29.05 6.78
N THR A 202 -3.29 29.77 5.67
CA THR A 202 -4.67 30.12 5.30
C THR A 202 -5.42 28.93 4.71
N VAL A 203 -4.71 27.94 4.15
CA VAL A 203 -5.30 26.75 3.53
C VAL A 203 -5.09 25.47 4.35
N LEU A 204 -4.04 25.41 5.17
CA LEU A 204 -3.73 24.32 6.09
C LEU A 204 -3.55 24.89 7.50
N PRO A 205 -4.60 24.87 8.35
CA PRO A 205 -4.53 25.45 9.68
C PRO A 205 -3.40 24.83 10.53
N ARG A 206 -2.71 25.66 11.31
CA ARG A 206 -1.59 25.23 12.17
C ARG A 206 -1.97 24.08 13.08
N ASP A 207 -3.11 24.20 13.76
CA ASP A 207 -3.55 23.21 14.74
C ASP A 207 -3.86 21.86 14.08
N GLU A 208 -4.39 21.87 12.85
CA GLU A 208 -4.64 20.67 12.06
C GLU A 208 -3.32 20.01 11.59
N ILE A 209 -2.34 20.81 11.14
CA ILE A 209 -0.99 20.32 10.82
C ILE A 209 -0.41 19.56 12.01
N LEU A 210 -0.42 20.20 13.19
CA LEU A 210 0.15 19.59 14.40
C LEU A 210 -0.66 18.36 14.83
N ALA A 211 -2.00 18.41 14.77
CA ALA A 211 -2.85 17.28 15.10
C ALA A 211 -2.57 16.06 14.22
N VAL A 212 -2.46 16.24 12.90
CA VAL A 212 -2.10 15.16 11.96
C VAL A 212 -0.72 14.59 12.24
N ILE A 213 0.25 15.46 12.49
CA ILE A 213 1.61 15.04 12.85
C ILE A 213 1.59 14.15 14.09
N HIS A 214 0.93 14.60 15.16
CA HIS A 214 0.86 13.89 16.44
C HIS A 214 0.05 12.59 16.34
N ALA A 215 -1.07 12.60 15.62
CA ALA A 215 -1.97 11.47 15.53
C ALA A 215 -1.34 10.28 14.80
N VAL A 216 -0.71 10.51 13.65
CA VAL A 216 -0.35 9.40 12.74
C VAL A 216 1.03 9.48 12.08
N PHE A 217 1.78 10.58 12.19
CA PHE A 217 3.09 10.70 11.50
C PHE A 217 4.30 10.61 12.41
N ALA A 218 4.25 11.20 13.60
CA ALA A 218 5.41 11.36 14.47
C ALA A 218 5.35 10.43 15.68
N GLN A 219 6.53 9.94 16.08
CA GLN A 219 6.76 9.22 17.33
C GLN A 219 8.11 9.60 17.92
N THR A 220 8.25 9.45 19.24
CA THR A 220 9.53 9.47 19.94
C THR A 220 10.27 8.13 19.74
N MET A 221 11.58 8.12 20.01
CA MET A 221 12.34 6.87 20.02
C MET A 221 11.85 5.85 21.06
N ALA A 222 11.23 6.32 22.15
CA ALA A 222 10.67 5.45 23.19
C ALA A 222 9.39 4.76 22.69
N GLU A 223 8.47 5.54 22.10
CA GLU A 223 7.26 5.01 21.47
C GLU A 223 7.60 4.01 20.35
N PHE A 224 8.61 4.32 19.53
CA PHE A 224 9.11 3.42 18.48
C PHE A 224 9.50 2.04 19.04
N ARG A 225 10.29 2.01 20.11
CA ARG A 225 10.72 0.76 20.75
C ARG A 225 9.54 0.00 21.35
N GLN A 226 8.61 0.73 21.97
CA GLN A 226 7.41 0.13 22.55
C GLN A 226 6.53 -0.51 21.48
N GLU A 227 6.29 0.18 20.36
CA GLU A 227 5.49 -0.33 19.24
C GLU A 227 6.14 -1.58 18.64
N ASN A 228 7.47 -1.57 18.44
CA ASN A 228 8.20 -2.73 17.97
C ASN A 228 8.07 -3.93 18.92
N ALA A 229 8.26 -3.72 20.23
CA ALA A 229 8.15 -4.79 21.23
C ALA A 229 6.73 -5.38 21.30
N VAL A 230 5.70 -4.56 21.19
CA VAL A 230 4.30 -5.03 21.13
C VAL A 230 4.05 -5.86 19.88
N ALA A 231 4.58 -5.45 18.72
CA ALA A 231 4.45 -6.20 17.48
C ALA A 231 5.15 -7.57 17.56
N GLU A 232 6.38 -7.62 18.07
CA GLU A 232 7.15 -8.86 18.28
C GLU A 232 6.45 -9.82 19.24
N GLN A 233 5.86 -9.32 20.33
CA GLN A 233 5.10 -10.14 21.27
C GLN A 233 3.81 -10.70 20.64
N ARG A 234 3.11 -9.90 19.83
CA ARG A 234 1.85 -10.29 19.20
C ARG A 234 2.06 -11.28 18.05
N THR A 235 3.17 -11.16 17.32
CA THR A 235 3.48 -12.01 16.17
C THR A 235 4.98 -12.33 16.18
N PRO A 236 5.39 -13.34 16.95
CA PRO A 236 6.75 -13.85 16.91
C PRO A 236 7.07 -14.41 15.53
N LEU A 237 8.23 -14.06 14.99
CA LEU A 237 8.69 -14.47 13.66
C LEU A 237 10.07 -15.12 13.77
N PRO A 238 10.16 -16.36 14.31
CA PRO A 238 11.45 -17.04 14.48
C PRO A 238 12.15 -17.22 13.13
N HIS A 239 13.46 -16.96 13.08
CA HIS A 239 14.31 -17.04 11.88
C HIS A 239 13.94 -16.02 10.79
N LEU A 240 13.08 -15.04 11.10
CA LEU A 240 12.52 -14.08 10.16
C LEU A 240 12.68 -12.64 10.67
N ASP A 241 13.69 -12.38 11.51
CA ASP A 241 13.95 -11.07 12.13
C ASP A 241 14.06 -9.92 11.11
N ARG A 242 14.63 -10.21 9.93
CA ARG A 242 14.70 -9.27 8.79
C ARG A 242 13.32 -8.74 8.39
N TYR A 243 12.29 -9.59 8.42
CA TYR A 243 10.93 -9.29 7.95
C TYR A 243 10.01 -8.83 9.08
N ALA A 244 10.53 -8.68 10.29
CA ALA A 244 9.78 -8.18 11.43
C ALA A 244 9.31 -6.74 11.21
N PHE A 245 8.16 -6.41 11.80
CA PHE A 245 7.53 -5.10 11.68
C PHE A 245 8.51 -3.93 11.88
N ASN A 246 8.43 -2.91 11.03
CA ASN A 246 9.21 -1.68 11.16
C ASN A 246 8.26 -0.51 11.52
N PRO A 247 8.34 0.04 12.74
CA PRO A 247 7.49 1.16 13.15
C PRO A 247 7.60 2.43 12.29
N LEU A 248 8.62 2.57 11.42
CA LEU A 248 8.62 3.67 10.44
C LEU A 248 7.46 3.56 9.45
N THR A 249 6.94 2.37 9.18
CA THR A 249 5.80 2.16 8.28
C THR A 249 4.50 2.69 8.87
N SER A 250 4.37 2.72 10.20
CA SER A 250 3.21 3.27 10.90
C SER A 250 3.37 4.74 11.28
N ARG A 251 4.58 5.22 11.54
CA ARG A 251 4.89 6.63 11.86
C ARG A 251 6.24 7.03 11.24
N PRO A 252 6.21 7.65 10.04
CA PRO A 252 7.42 7.93 9.25
C PRO A 252 8.41 8.91 9.89
N PHE A 253 7.95 9.75 10.83
CA PHE A 253 8.79 10.73 11.51
C PHE A 253 9.17 10.27 12.92
N VAL A 254 10.45 10.47 13.25
CA VAL A 254 11.01 10.25 14.59
C VAL A 254 11.38 11.59 15.19
N ARG A 255 10.98 11.82 16.44
CA ARG A 255 11.35 13.01 17.22
C ARG A 255 12.74 12.83 17.81
N LEU A 256 13.61 13.79 17.53
CA LEU A 256 14.97 13.88 18.08
C LEU A 256 14.96 14.57 19.46
N SER A 257 16.10 14.49 20.15
CA SER A 257 16.32 15.10 21.47
C SER A 257 16.17 16.63 21.47
N ASP A 258 16.43 17.27 20.34
CA ASP A 258 16.24 18.72 20.16
C ASP A 258 14.79 19.11 19.80
N GLY A 259 13.86 18.14 19.80
CA GLY A 259 12.43 18.35 19.54
C GLY A 259 12.04 18.32 18.06
N ARG A 260 13.00 18.45 17.14
CA ARG A 260 12.75 18.38 15.69
C ARG A 260 12.34 16.97 15.26
N LEU A 261 11.59 16.91 14.18
CA LEU A 261 11.21 15.65 13.54
C LEU A 261 12.17 15.35 12.39
N ILE A 262 12.49 14.08 12.21
CA ILE A 262 13.21 13.58 11.05
C ILE A 262 12.45 12.42 10.43
N ALA A 263 12.33 12.42 9.10
CA ALA A 263 11.88 11.26 8.33
C ALA A 263 13.12 10.51 7.81
N PRO A 264 13.51 9.37 8.43
CA PRO A 264 14.69 8.63 7.98
C PRO A 264 14.55 8.11 6.54
N VAL A 265 13.32 7.75 6.15
CA VAL A 265 13.01 7.24 4.81
C VAL A 265 11.79 7.99 4.27
N ARG A 266 12.04 9.00 3.42
CA ARG A 266 10.98 9.88 2.87
C ARG A 266 9.89 9.14 2.09
N HIS A 267 10.23 7.99 1.50
CA HIS A 267 9.33 7.12 0.74
C HIS A 267 8.09 6.70 1.55
N LEU A 268 8.18 6.67 2.89
CA LEU A 268 7.07 6.27 3.75
C LEU A 268 6.04 7.39 4.01
N ILE A 269 6.36 8.65 3.70
CA ILE A 269 5.47 9.80 4.01
C ILE A 269 4.16 9.72 3.21
N PRO A 270 4.16 9.58 1.87
CA PRO A 270 2.92 9.67 1.08
C PRO A 270 1.92 8.54 1.37
N ARG A 271 2.42 7.35 1.75
CA ARG A 271 1.61 6.14 1.99
C ARG A 271 0.78 6.23 3.27
N ARG A 272 1.19 7.07 4.22
CA ARG A 272 0.73 6.95 5.61
C ARG A 272 -0.78 7.11 5.80
N LEU A 273 -1.43 7.94 4.96
CA LEU A 273 -2.87 8.17 5.01
C LEU A 273 -3.68 7.27 4.07
N THR A 274 -3.05 6.30 3.40
CA THR A 274 -3.79 5.33 2.58
C THR A 274 -4.77 4.53 3.43
N PRO A 275 -5.92 4.09 2.88
CA PRO A 275 -6.88 3.27 3.64
C PRO A 275 -6.23 2.03 4.26
N LEU A 276 -5.29 1.42 3.54
CA LEU A 276 -4.51 0.27 4.01
C LEU A 276 -3.68 0.58 5.27
N GLU A 277 -3.01 1.73 5.32
CA GLU A 277 -2.20 2.10 6.49
C GLU A 277 -3.03 2.59 7.68
N LEU A 278 -4.28 2.98 7.44
CA LEU A 278 -5.22 3.36 8.49
C LEU A 278 -5.98 2.16 9.06
N TYR A 279 -5.94 0.98 8.41
CA TYR A 279 -6.60 -0.25 8.85
C TYR A 279 -6.37 -0.56 10.34
N TYR A 280 -5.11 -0.68 10.77
CA TYR A 280 -4.78 -1.04 12.15
C TYR A 280 -4.99 0.12 13.13
N VAL A 281 -4.93 1.37 12.66
CA VAL A 281 -5.20 2.56 13.48
C VAL A 281 -6.68 2.61 13.85
N GLY A 282 -7.55 2.41 12.86
CA GLY A 282 -8.99 2.34 13.08
C GLY A 282 -9.42 1.10 13.85
N LEU A 283 -8.82 -0.08 13.56
CA LEU A 283 -9.07 -1.30 14.34
C LEU A 283 -8.72 -1.11 15.83
N ALA A 284 -7.61 -0.44 16.15
CA ALA A 284 -7.23 -0.18 17.54
C ALA A 284 -8.22 0.75 18.26
N ARG A 285 -8.87 1.66 17.53
CA ARG A 285 -9.78 2.66 18.10
C ARG A 285 -11.23 2.19 18.21
N TRP A 286 -11.73 1.52 17.18
CA TRP A 286 -13.14 1.15 17.04
C TRP A 286 -13.39 -0.35 16.92
N GLY A 287 -12.35 -1.17 16.88
CA GLY A 287 -12.49 -2.61 16.79
C GLY A 287 -13.02 -3.07 15.44
N THR A 288 -13.81 -4.14 15.46
CA THR A 288 -14.26 -4.83 14.24
C THR A 288 -15.33 -4.08 13.45
N SER A 289 -16.04 -3.10 14.06
CA SER A 289 -16.99 -2.26 13.33
C SER A 289 -16.28 -1.46 12.25
N PHE A 290 -15.13 -0.85 12.57
CA PHE A 290 -14.31 -0.13 11.59
C PHE A 290 -13.82 -1.03 10.46
N THR A 291 -13.31 -2.23 10.76
CA THR A 291 -12.82 -3.13 9.70
C THR A 291 -13.93 -3.65 8.80
N ARG A 292 -15.13 -3.86 9.35
CA ARG A 292 -16.32 -4.23 8.57
C ARG A 292 -16.74 -3.09 7.66
N GLU A 293 -16.80 -1.88 8.17
CA GLU A 293 -17.22 -0.69 7.40
C GLU A 293 -16.17 -0.25 6.38
N LEU A 294 -14.88 -0.50 6.65
CA LEU A 294 -13.83 -0.40 5.64
C LEU A 294 -14.08 -1.35 4.45
N GLY A 295 -14.70 -2.51 4.72
CA GLY A 295 -15.23 -3.40 3.69
C GLY A 295 -16.26 -2.71 2.80
N TYR A 296 -17.25 -2.05 3.40
CA TYR A 296 -18.30 -1.34 2.68
C TYR A 296 -17.76 -0.15 1.87
N LEU A 297 -16.80 0.58 2.45
CA LEU A 297 -16.09 1.66 1.75
C LEU A 297 -15.30 1.14 0.55
N HIS A 298 -14.63 -0.01 0.69
CA HIS A 298 -13.87 -0.63 -0.38
C HIS A 298 -14.79 -1.12 -1.51
N GLU A 299 -15.90 -1.75 -1.16
CA GLU A 299 -16.93 -2.17 -2.10
C GLU A 299 -17.48 -0.99 -2.90
N ASP A 300 -17.96 0.06 -2.22
CA ASP A 300 -18.43 1.29 -2.85
C ASP A 300 -17.38 1.93 -3.77
N TYR A 301 -16.14 2.02 -3.29
CA TYR A 301 -15.05 2.62 -4.05
C TYR A 301 -14.75 1.83 -5.35
N VAL A 302 -14.73 0.49 -5.29
CA VAL A 302 -14.55 -0.34 -6.49
C VAL A 302 -15.71 -0.15 -7.48
N GLY A 303 -16.96 -0.12 -7.00
CA GLY A 303 -18.12 0.14 -7.85
C GLY A 303 -18.05 1.49 -8.55
N ARG A 304 -17.75 2.56 -7.80
CA ARG A 304 -17.56 3.92 -8.35
C ARG A 304 -16.44 3.98 -9.38
N GLN A 305 -15.34 3.26 -9.15
CA GLN A 305 -14.24 3.18 -10.12
C GLN A 305 -14.71 2.62 -11.47
N PHE A 306 -15.40 1.47 -11.47
CA PHE A 306 -15.92 0.89 -12.72
C PHE A 306 -17.05 1.71 -13.35
N ALA A 307 -17.83 2.45 -12.56
CA ALA A 307 -18.87 3.35 -13.07
C ALA A 307 -18.31 4.52 -13.89
N THR A 308 -17.00 4.80 -13.80
CA THR A 308 -16.33 5.80 -14.66
C THR A 308 -15.89 5.25 -16.02
N VAL A 309 -16.10 3.95 -16.31
CA VAL A 309 -15.70 3.33 -17.57
C VAL A 309 -16.77 3.59 -18.64
N PRO A 310 -16.45 4.24 -19.78
CA PRO A 310 -17.46 4.74 -20.73
C PRO A 310 -18.41 3.70 -21.34
N ASP A 311 -17.96 2.45 -21.50
CA ASP A 311 -18.70 1.34 -22.14
C ASP A 311 -19.22 0.30 -21.15
N ALA A 312 -19.23 0.62 -19.85
CA ALA A 312 -19.67 -0.28 -18.79
C ALA A 312 -21.03 0.11 -18.21
N GLN A 313 -21.87 -0.89 -17.95
CA GLN A 313 -23.01 -0.77 -17.04
C GLN A 313 -22.68 -1.49 -15.74
N VAL A 314 -22.78 -0.78 -14.61
CA VAL A 314 -22.42 -1.31 -13.29
C VAL A 314 -23.68 -1.57 -12.48
N TYR A 315 -23.87 -2.81 -12.03
CA TYR A 315 -24.96 -3.22 -11.18
C TYR A 315 -24.42 -3.64 -9.79
N PRO A 316 -25.06 -3.22 -8.69
CA PRO A 316 -24.67 -3.59 -7.35
C PRO A 316 -25.00 -5.06 -7.06
N GLU A 317 -24.59 -5.51 -5.87
CA GLU A 317 -24.94 -6.80 -5.29
C GLU A 317 -26.43 -7.11 -5.40
N ILE A 318 -26.77 -8.30 -5.91
CA ILE A 318 -28.13 -8.79 -6.06
C ILE A 318 -28.45 -9.73 -4.91
N MET A 319 -29.47 -9.37 -4.12
CA MET A 319 -30.01 -10.26 -3.09
C MET A 319 -31.00 -11.25 -3.70
N TYR A 320 -30.78 -12.54 -3.49
CA TYR A 320 -31.65 -13.61 -4.00
C TYR A 320 -32.04 -14.61 -2.91
N ARG A 321 -33.04 -15.44 -3.16
CA ARG A 321 -33.48 -16.48 -2.21
C ARG A 321 -32.84 -17.83 -2.52
N GLU A 322 -32.20 -18.41 -1.51
CA GLU A 322 -31.77 -19.80 -1.53
C GLU A 322 -32.54 -20.58 -0.45
N ARG A 323 -33.47 -21.43 -0.91
CA ARG A 323 -34.44 -22.12 -0.04
C ARG A 323 -35.28 -21.12 0.77
N LYS A 324 -34.94 -20.91 2.04
CA LYS A 324 -35.62 -19.97 2.96
C LYS A 324 -34.71 -18.81 3.39
N GLN A 325 -33.47 -18.77 2.94
CA GLN A 325 -32.50 -17.75 3.34
C GLN A 325 -32.33 -16.74 2.21
N GLN A 326 -32.20 -15.48 2.58
CA GLN A 326 -31.75 -14.44 1.68
C GLN A 326 -30.23 -14.49 1.64
N VAL A 327 -29.68 -14.60 0.43
CA VAL A 327 -28.25 -14.74 0.19
C VAL A 327 -27.83 -13.64 -0.77
N ALA A 328 -26.66 -13.09 -0.51
CA ALA A 328 -26.06 -12.07 -1.33
C ALA A 328 -25.24 -12.70 -2.46
N SER A 329 -25.23 -12.06 -3.63
CA SER A 329 -24.39 -12.46 -4.76
C SER A 329 -22.93 -12.03 -4.53
N THR A 330 -22.17 -11.90 -5.61
CA THR A 330 -20.94 -11.10 -5.60
C THR A 330 -21.25 -9.61 -5.50
N ASP A 331 -20.28 -8.81 -5.06
CA ASP A 331 -20.45 -7.39 -4.76
C ASP A 331 -20.84 -6.53 -5.98
N TRP A 332 -20.27 -6.80 -7.17
CA TRP A 332 -20.57 -6.03 -8.38
C TRP A 332 -20.66 -6.87 -9.65
N PHE A 333 -21.52 -6.42 -10.56
CA PHE A 333 -21.56 -6.86 -11.95
C PHE A 333 -21.21 -5.69 -12.85
N VAL A 334 -20.18 -5.86 -13.69
CA VAL A 334 -19.82 -4.88 -14.71
C VAL A 334 -20.09 -5.49 -16.08
N VAL A 335 -21.11 -4.97 -16.75
CA VAL A 335 -21.64 -5.49 -18.02
C VAL A 335 -21.12 -4.61 -19.16
N PHE A 336 -20.36 -5.22 -20.05
CA PHE A 336 -19.93 -4.68 -21.34
C PHE A 336 -20.68 -5.39 -22.46
N ASP A 337 -20.66 -4.86 -23.69
CA ASP A 337 -21.31 -5.46 -24.86
C ASP A 337 -20.84 -6.90 -25.16
N ASP A 338 -19.62 -7.25 -24.79
CA ASP A 338 -18.96 -8.52 -25.11
C ASP A 338 -18.49 -9.32 -23.88
N LEU A 339 -18.71 -8.82 -22.66
CA LEU A 339 -18.24 -9.44 -21.41
C LEU A 339 -19.16 -9.12 -20.23
N VAL A 340 -19.34 -10.07 -19.32
CA VAL A 340 -19.79 -9.79 -17.95
C VAL A 340 -18.64 -10.05 -16.98
N LEU A 341 -18.25 -9.02 -16.23
CA LEU A 341 -17.25 -9.09 -15.17
C LEU A 341 -17.95 -9.18 -13.82
N LEU A 342 -17.70 -10.27 -13.09
CA LEU A 342 -18.15 -10.50 -11.72
C LEU A 342 -17.04 -10.07 -10.76
N ILE A 343 -17.34 -9.18 -9.82
CA ILE A 343 -16.33 -8.64 -8.90
C ILE A 343 -16.71 -8.92 -7.46
N GLU A 344 -15.80 -9.55 -6.74
CA GLU A 344 -15.84 -9.72 -5.30
C GLU A 344 -14.74 -8.89 -4.65
N THR A 345 -15.07 -8.12 -3.62
CA THR A 345 -14.12 -7.24 -2.94
C THR A 345 -13.67 -7.82 -1.59
N LYS A 346 -12.39 -7.60 -1.23
CA LYS A 346 -11.82 -7.98 0.07
C LYS A 346 -10.97 -6.86 0.63
N ALA A 347 -11.45 -6.22 1.70
CA ALA A 347 -10.74 -5.11 2.36
C ALA A 347 -9.75 -5.56 3.45
N THR A 348 -9.59 -6.87 3.66
CA THR A 348 -8.71 -7.42 4.67
C THR A 348 -7.24 -7.13 4.35
N ARG A 349 -6.51 -6.63 5.34
CA ARG A 349 -5.06 -6.47 5.30
C ARG A 349 -4.36 -7.81 5.55
N SER A 350 -3.34 -8.13 4.77
CA SER A 350 -2.50 -9.31 4.96
C SER A 350 -1.87 -9.28 6.36
N PRO A 351 -2.06 -10.32 7.19
CA PRO A 351 -1.42 -10.40 8.50
C PRO A 351 0.10 -10.33 8.40
N LEU A 352 0.76 -9.83 9.45
CA LEU A 352 2.23 -9.71 9.47
C LEU A 352 2.92 -11.06 9.20
N ALA A 353 2.42 -12.14 9.78
CA ALA A 353 2.87 -13.51 9.54
C ALA A 353 2.81 -13.92 8.05
N ALA A 354 1.68 -13.62 7.38
CA ALA A 354 1.51 -13.89 5.96
C ALA A 354 2.44 -13.03 5.08
N ARG A 355 2.69 -11.76 5.48
CA ARG A 355 3.64 -10.89 4.79
C ARG A 355 5.10 -11.36 4.94
N ALA A 356 5.43 -11.95 6.08
CA ALA A 356 6.70 -12.65 6.30
C ALA A 356 6.73 -14.06 5.68
N ALA A 357 5.65 -14.46 5.00
CA ALA A 357 5.44 -15.79 4.44
C ALA A 357 5.86 -16.92 5.38
N ASP A 358 5.37 -16.85 6.62
CA ASP A 358 5.56 -17.91 7.60
C ASP A 358 4.72 -19.16 7.27
N ILE A 359 4.77 -20.15 8.15
CA ILE A 359 4.04 -21.41 8.00
C ILE A 359 2.52 -21.26 7.87
N THR A 360 1.95 -20.10 8.24
CA THR A 360 0.50 -19.84 8.20
C THR A 360 0.04 -19.18 6.90
N VAL A 361 0.96 -18.88 5.97
CA VAL A 361 0.65 -18.09 4.77
C VAL A 361 -0.40 -18.75 3.87
N GLN A 362 -0.34 -20.08 3.69
CA GLN A 362 -1.32 -20.81 2.88
C GLN A 362 -2.74 -20.67 3.46
N ASP A 363 -2.89 -20.81 4.79
CA ASP A 363 -4.17 -20.64 5.48
C ASP A 363 -4.69 -19.21 5.33
N ALA A 364 -3.81 -18.21 5.37
CA ALA A 364 -4.20 -16.81 5.20
C ALA A 364 -4.75 -16.54 3.79
N TYR A 365 -4.11 -17.08 2.75
CA TYR A 365 -4.60 -17.00 1.37
C TYR A 365 -5.93 -17.72 1.20
N GLY A 366 -6.02 -18.97 1.69
CA GLY A 366 -7.23 -19.77 1.59
C GLY A 366 -8.43 -19.12 2.28
N LYS A 367 -8.26 -18.63 3.51
CA LYS A 367 -9.32 -17.97 4.29
C LYS A 367 -9.76 -16.65 3.68
N THR A 368 -8.82 -15.82 3.20
CA THR A 368 -9.16 -14.47 2.75
C THR A 368 -9.68 -14.45 1.32
N LEU A 369 -9.04 -15.20 0.42
CA LEU A 369 -9.34 -15.17 -1.01
C LEU A 369 -10.25 -16.34 -1.42
N GLY A 370 -10.13 -17.53 -0.82
CA GLY A 370 -10.86 -18.72 -1.24
C GLY A 370 -12.40 -18.59 -1.17
N GLU A 371 -12.90 -17.85 -0.19
CA GLU A 371 -14.34 -17.52 -0.09
C GLU A 371 -14.81 -16.70 -1.29
N ALA A 372 -13.97 -15.77 -1.78
CA ALA A 372 -14.29 -14.93 -2.92
C ALA A 372 -14.50 -15.75 -4.20
N PHE A 373 -13.61 -16.70 -4.47
CA PHE A 373 -13.74 -17.63 -5.60
C PHE A 373 -15.04 -18.44 -5.53
N SER A 374 -15.40 -18.87 -4.32
CA SER A 374 -16.62 -19.64 -4.07
C SER A 374 -17.88 -18.78 -4.28
N GLN A 375 -17.86 -17.50 -3.89
CA GLN A 375 -18.94 -16.54 -4.13
C GLN A 375 -19.12 -16.25 -5.62
N LEU A 376 -18.04 -16.02 -6.36
CA LEU A 376 -18.07 -15.82 -7.80
C LEU A 376 -18.68 -17.02 -8.54
N GLY A 377 -18.26 -18.24 -8.18
CA GLY A 377 -18.81 -19.47 -8.78
C GLY A 377 -20.28 -19.69 -8.48
N ARG A 378 -20.69 -19.51 -7.22
CA ARG A 378 -22.10 -19.61 -6.81
C ARG A 378 -22.98 -18.58 -7.52
N THR A 379 -22.48 -17.36 -7.70
CA THR A 379 -23.20 -16.30 -8.43
C THR A 379 -23.38 -16.67 -9.90
N LEU A 380 -22.32 -17.17 -10.55
CA LEU A 380 -22.37 -17.65 -11.93
C LEU A 380 -23.40 -18.78 -12.12
N ASP A 381 -23.48 -19.71 -11.17
CA ASP A 381 -24.45 -20.81 -11.22
C ASP A 381 -25.90 -20.29 -11.17
N LYS A 382 -26.18 -19.25 -10.38
CA LYS A 382 -27.52 -18.64 -10.30
C LYS A 382 -27.90 -17.93 -11.60
N ILE A 383 -26.95 -17.21 -12.20
CA ILE A 383 -27.14 -16.56 -13.50
C ILE A 383 -27.42 -17.62 -14.59
N ARG A 384 -26.61 -18.68 -14.64
CA ARG A 384 -26.80 -19.78 -15.61
C ARG A 384 -28.13 -20.53 -15.41
N ALA A 385 -28.58 -20.65 -14.17
CA ALA A 385 -29.90 -21.18 -13.84
C ALA A 385 -31.06 -20.24 -14.19
N LYS A 386 -30.78 -19.03 -14.70
CA LYS A 386 -31.75 -17.98 -15.03
C LYS A 386 -32.65 -17.64 -13.84
N ALA A 387 -32.05 -17.52 -12.66
CA ALA A 387 -32.76 -17.05 -11.48
C ALA A 387 -33.39 -15.67 -11.77
N PRO A 388 -34.69 -15.45 -11.45
CA PRO A 388 -35.40 -14.23 -11.84
C PRO A 388 -34.74 -12.94 -11.36
N GLU A 389 -34.08 -12.97 -10.20
CA GLU A 389 -33.37 -11.82 -9.62
C GLU A 389 -32.19 -11.35 -10.49
N PHE A 390 -31.68 -12.20 -11.39
CA PHE A 390 -30.55 -11.93 -12.28
C PHE A 390 -31.00 -11.68 -13.75
N ALA A 391 -32.28 -11.42 -13.99
CA ALA A 391 -32.82 -11.29 -15.36
C ALA A 391 -32.15 -10.19 -16.19
N ASP A 392 -31.65 -9.13 -15.53
CA ASP A 392 -30.97 -8.00 -16.16
C ASP A 392 -29.49 -8.28 -16.48
N ILE A 393 -28.93 -9.39 -15.96
CA ILE A 393 -27.55 -9.79 -16.23
C ILE A 393 -27.51 -10.66 -17.50
N PRO A 394 -26.86 -10.22 -18.59
CA PRO A 394 -26.86 -10.98 -19.83
C PRO A 394 -26.10 -12.30 -19.71
N THR A 395 -26.63 -13.34 -20.33
CA THR A 395 -26.05 -14.70 -20.31
C THR A 395 -25.48 -15.14 -21.65
N ASP A 396 -25.43 -14.25 -22.62
CA ASP A 396 -25.06 -14.51 -24.02
C ASP A 396 -23.58 -14.22 -24.34
N ARG A 397 -22.81 -13.78 -23.34
CA ARG A 397 -21.40 -13.38 -23.44
C ARG A 397 -20.54 -14.05 -22.36
N PRO A 398 -19.21 -14.12 -22.51
CA PRO A 398 -18.33 -14.73 -21.52
C PRO A 398 -18.41 -14.03 -20.15
N PHE A 399 -18.05 -14.80 -19.12
CA PHE A 399 -17.92 -14.32 -17.75
C PHE A 399 -16.46 -14.36 -17.30
N ILE A 400 -16.00 -13.29 -16.67
CA ILE A 400 -14.71 -13.22 -15.98
C ILE A 400 -14.95 -12.86 -14.52
N GLY A 401 -14.18 -13.45 -13.61
CA GLY A 401 -14.15 -13.11 -12.20
C GLY A 401 -12.99 -12.16 -11.87
N LEU A 402 -13.21 -11.26 -10.93
CA LEU A 402 -12.19 -10.41 -10.35
C LEU A 402 -12.34 -10.40 -8.82
N VAL A 403 -11.28 -10.77 -8.11
CA VAL A 403 -11.19 -10.56 -6.66
C VAL A 403 -10.41 -9.26 -6.43
N ALA A 404 -11.13 -8.18 -6.15
CA ALA A 404 -10.57 -6.87 -5.87
C ALA A 404 -10.09 -6.82 -4.41
N THR A 405 -8.81 -6.53 -4.16
CA THR A 405 -8.26 -6.51 -2.80
C THR A 405 -7.75 -5.12 -2.40
N LEU A 406 -7.92 -4.74 -1.14
CA LEU A 406 -7.37 -3.47 -0.64
C LEU A 406 -5.85 -3.53 -0.44
N ASP A 407 -5.36 -4.66 0.09
CA ASP A 407 -3.93 -4.97 0.21
C ASP A 407 -3.48 -5.82 -0.99
N PRO A 408 -2.27 -5.65 -1.55
CA PRO A 408 -1.69 -6.63 -2.46
C PRO A 408 -1.55 -8.01 -1.82
N TRP A 409 -2.11 -9.02 -2.50
CA TRP A 409 -1.89 -10.43 -2.23
C TRP A 409 -0.92 -11.00 -3.28
N TYR A 410 0.37 -10.69 -3.10
CA TYR A 410 1.39 -11.02 -4.09
C TYR A 410 1.41 -12.50 -4.47
N PHE A 411 1.60 -12.79 -5.76
CA PHE A 411 1.59 -14.13 -6.36
C PHE A 411 0.25 -14.89 -6.24
N ALA A 412 -0.85 -14.23 -5.88
CA ALA A 412 -2.16 -14.90 -5.83
C ALA A 412 -2.59 -15.47 -7.22
N ASN A 413 -2.10 -14.87 -8.31
CA ASN A 413 -2.36 -15.35 -9.67
C ASN A 413 -1.34 -16.40 -10.18
N SER A 414 -0.20 -16.58 -9.49
CA SER A 414 0.85 -17.53 -9.88
C SER A 414 1.14 -18.55 -8.78
N LEU A 415 2.24 -18.42 -8.04
CA LEU A 415 2.69 -19.44 -7.09
C LEU A 415 1.66 -19.66 -5.97
N GLY A 416 1.05 -18.58 -5.48
CA GLY A 416 -0.01 -18.61 -4.46
C GLY A 416 -1.34 -19.14 -4.98
N ARG A 417 -1.51 -19.29 -6.31
CA ARG A 417 -2.75 -19.83 -6.89
C ARG A 417 -3.04 -21.25 -6.42
N THR A 418 -2.00 -22.01 -6.11
CA THR A 418 -2.11 -23.39 -5.60
C THR A 418 -2.76 -23.49 -4.21
N PHE A 419 -2.82 -22.37 -3.48
CA PHE A 419 -3.51 -22.28 -2.18
C PHE A 419 -5.01 -22.00 -2.32
N LEU A 420 -5.46 -21.65 -3.52
CA LEU A 420 -6.81 -21.18 -3.80
C LEU A 420 -7.63 -22.29 -4.49
N PRO A 421 -8.96 -22.31 -4.31
CA PRO A 421 -9.80 -23.28 -4.99
C PRO A 421 -9.75 -23.09 -6.51
N THR A 422 -9.96 -24.18 -7.25
CA THR A 422 -10.15 -24.11 -8.70
C THR A 422 -11.34 -23.22 -9.01
N PRO A 423 -11.18 -22.18 -9.85
CA PRO A 423 -12.24 -21.22 -10.10
C PRO A 423 -13.31 -21.83 -11.01
N ALA A 424 -14.57 -21.40 -10.88
CA ALA A 424 -15.65 -21.79 -11.78
C ALA A 424 -15.62 -21.05 -13.14
N LEU A 425 -14.81 -19.99 -13.25
CA LEU A 425 -14.65 -19.10 -14.39
C LEU A 425 -13.23 -18.50 -14.41
N PRO A 426 -12.70 -18.00 -15.55
CA PRO A 426 -11.42 -17.28 -15.57
C PRO A 426 -11.43 -16.15 -14.55
N THR A 427 -10.51 -16.16 -13.57
CA THR A 427 -10.56 -15.26 -12.41
C THR A 427 -9.17 -14.77 -12.02
N LEU A 428 -9.02 -13.45 -11.89
CA LEU A 428 -7.83 -12.77 -11.37
C LEU A 428 -8.06 -12.23 -9.96
N VAL A 429 -6.99 -12.15 -9.19
CA VAL A 429 -6.90 -11.33 -7.98
C VAL A 429 -6.17 -10.05 -8.34
N ALA A 430 -6.71 -8.89 -7.97
CA ALA A 430 -6.08 -7.60 -8.29
C ALA A 430 -6.17 -6.65 -7.09
N PRO A 431 -5.04 -6.06 -6.64
CA PRO A 431 -5.10 -4.99 -5.66
C PRO A 431 -5.73 -3.74 -6.27
N LEU A 432 -6.26 -2.90 -5.39
CA LEU A 432 -6.97 -1.69 -5.77
C LEU A 432 -6.17 -0.77 -6.70
N ARG A 433 -4.86 -0.66 -6.50
CA ARG A 433 -3.98 0.13 -7.37
C ARG A 433 -3.98 -0.37 -8.83
N ASP A 434 -4.07 -1.68 -9.01
CA ASP A 434 -4.02 -2.30 -10.35
C ASP A 434 -5.36 -2.11 -11.05
N ILE A 435 -6.46 -2.10 -10.28
CA ILE A 435 -7.79 -1.71 -10.77
C ILE A 435 -7.77 -0.23 -11.18
N GLU A 436 -7.27 0.68 -10.33
CA GLU A 436 -7.16 2.11 -10.68
C GLU A 436 -6.37 2.33 -11.97
N HIS A 437 -5.31 1.54 -12.19
CA HIS A 437 -4.53 1.56 -13.42
C HIS A 437 -5.31 1.02 -14.62
N LEU A 438 -6.04 -0.10 -14.47
CA LEU A 438 -6.96 -0.62 -15.49
C LEU A 438 -7.99 0.44 -15.89
N ILE A 439 -8.61 1.11 -14.92
CA ILE A 439 -9.61 2.16 -15.17
C ILE A 439 -9.00 3.35 -15.89
N SER A 440 -7.75 3.71 -15.57
CA SER A 440 -7.04 4.81 -16.25
C SER A 440 -6.83 4.51 -17.74
N ILE A 441 -6.44 3.27 -18.07
CA ILE A 441 -6.34 2.79 -19.46
C ILE A 441 -7.74 2.69 -20.09
N GLY A 442 -8.72 2.28 -19.29
CA GLY A 442 -10.14 2.11 -19.61
C GLY A 442 -10.80 3.36 -20.22
N GLN A 443 -10.28 4.55 -19.90
CA GLN A 443 -10.77 5.81 -20.44
C GLN A 443 -10.55 5.96 -21.96
N ARG A 444 -9.64 5.17 -22.55
CA ARG A 444 -9.32 5.22 -23.99
C ARG A 444 -9.35 3.87 -24.69
N ARG A 445 -9.35 2.77 -23.95
CA ARG A 445 -9.36 1.41 -24.49
C ARG A 445 -10.37 0.59 -23.71
N SER A 446 -11.15 -0.22 -24.43
CA SER A 446 -12.14 -1.10 -23.81
C SER A 446 -11.51 -1.99 -22.73
N VAL A 447 -12.06 -1.91 -21.52
CA VAL A 447 -11.63 -2.71 -20.37
C VAL A 447 -11.92 -4.19 -20.62
N SER A 448 -13.07 -4.51 -21.22
CA SER A 448 -13.43 -5.90 -21.53
C SER A 448 -12.47 -6.55 -22.52
N ALA A 449 -12.04 -5.83 -23.55
CA ALA A 449 -11.07 -6.33 -24.51
C ALA A 449 -9.71 -6.64 -23.86
N ILE A 450 -9.23 -5.78 -22.94
CA ILE A 450 -7.98 -5.99 -22.21
C ILE A 450 -8.07 -7.24 -21.33
N LEU A 451 -9.14 -7.36 -20.54
CA LEU A 451 -9.32 -8.49 -19.63
C LEU A 451 -9.46 -9.81 -20.38
N GLN A 452 -10.22 -9.84 -21.48
CA GLN A 452 -10.34 -11.03 -22.32
C GLN A 452 -9.01 -11.43 -22.96
N GLU A 453 -8.17 -10.48 -23.36
CA GLU A 453 -6.84 -10.77 -23.91
C GLU A 453 -5.92 -11.39 -22.83
N ILE A 454 -5.88 -10.80 -21.63
CA ILE A 454 -5.05 -11.29 -20.51
C ILE A 454 -5.51 -12.66 -20.02
N LEU A 455 -6.81 -12.93 -20.01
CA LEU A 455 -7.41 -14.17 -19.53
C LEU A 455 -7.70 -15.19 -20.64
N ALA A 456 -7.22 -14.94 -21.86
CA ALA A 456 -7.31 -15.89 -22.94
C ALA A 456 -6.59 -17.21 -22.57
N ALA A 457 -7.19 -18.33 -22.95
CA ALA A 457 -6.60 -19.64 -22.67
C ALA A 457 -5.20 -19.76 -23.30
N GLY A 458 -4.21 -20.05 -22.47
CA GLY A 458 -2.80 -20.17 -22.89
C GLY A 458 -1.99 -18.88 -22.83
N ASP A 459 -2.59 -17.74 -22.52
CA ASP A 459 -1.84 -16.51 -22.27
C ASP A 459 -1.15 -16.59 -20.89
N GLU A 460 0.14 -16.28 -20.83
CA GLU A 460 0.91 -16.36 -19.58
C GLU A 460 0.57 -15.22 -18.61
N ARG A 461 0.04 -14.10 -19.13
CA ARG A 461 -0.29 -12.90 -18.32
C ARG A 461 -1.39 -13.15 -17.31
N GLN A 462 -2.22 -14.16 -17.50
CA GLN A 462 -3.21 -14.60 -16.50
C GLN A 462 -2.56 -15.00 -15.17
N THR A 463 -1.25 -15.31 -15.18
CA THR A 463 -0.49 -15.68 -13.98
C THR A 463 0.22 -14.49 -13.32
N TRP A 464 0.23 -13.33 -13.99
CA TRP A 464 0.93 -12.15 -13.51
C TRP A 464 0.06 -11.34 -12.54
N GLU A 465 0.70 -10.44 -11.79
CA GLU A 465 -0.03 -9.34 -11.16
C GLU A 465 -0.64 -8.46 -12.25
N LEU A 466 -1.90 -8.04 -12.08
CA LEU A 466 -2.64 -7.31 -13.11
C LEU A 466 -1.88 -6.05 -13.55
N GLY A 467 -1.30 -5.30 -12.61
CA GLY A 467 -0.52 -4.11 -12.90
C GLY A 467 0.68 -4.37 -13.82
N THR A 468 1.29 -5.57 -13.74
CA THR A 468 2.36 -5.99 -14.66
C THR A 468 1.81 -6.36 -16.03
N ALA A 469 0.69 -7.10 -16.07
CA ALA A 469 0.01 -7.45 -17.32
C ALA A 469 -0.47 -6.22 -18.10
N LEU A 470 -0.78 -5.13 -17.40
CA LEU A 470 -1.23 -3.86 -17.98
C LEU A 470 -0.13 -2.99 -18.59
N GLN A 471 1.16 -3.26 -18.32
CA GLN A 471 2.26 -2.37 -18.74
C GLN A 471 2.29 -2.10 -20.25
N ASN A 472 1.97 -3.10 -21.07
CA ASN A 472 1.96 -2.97 -22.54
C ASN A 472 0.78 -2.13 -23.07
N TYR A 473 -0.20 -1.86 -22.21
CA TYR A 473 -1.37 -1.07 -22.56
C TYR A 473 -1.19 0.38 -22.18
N SER A 474 -0.44 0.68 -21.12
CA SER A 474 -0.25 2.01 -20.54
C SER A 474 0.39 3.01 -21.50
N VAL A 475 -0.05 4.27 -21.44
CA VAL A 475 0.61 5.39 -22.12
C VAL A 475 0.80 6.57 -21.17
N PRO A 476 1.81 7.43 -21.41
CA PRO A 476 1.95 8.67 -20.67
C PRO A 476 0.67 9.51 -20.79
N GLY A 477 0.13 9.94 -19.66
CA GLY A 477 -1.09 10.76 -19.63
C GLY A 477 -2.36 9.99 -19.34
N ASP A 478 -2.33 8.67 -19.16
CA ASP A 478 -3.49 7.94 -18.61
C ASP A 478 -3.94 8.59 -17.28
N ARG A 479 -5.25 8.77 -17.12
CA ARG A 479 -5.89 9.43 -15.98
C ARG A 479 -7.06 8.60 -15.47
N ASN A 480 -7.13 8.48 -14.15
CA ASN A 480 -8.29 7.94 -13.47
C ASN A 480 -9.21 9.11 -13.08
N PRO A 481 -10.46 9.19 -13.61
CA PRO A 481 -11.33 10.34 -13.37
C PRO A 481 -11.60 10.61 -11.89
N LEU A 482 -11.85 9.54 -11.12
CA LEU A 482 -12.17 9.62 -9.70
C LEU A 482 -10.97 10.15 -8.89
N LEU A 483 -9.78 9.60 -9.13
CA LEU A 483 -8.56 10.08 -8.48
C LEU A 483 -8.18 11.51 -8.92
N GLU A 484 -8.44 11.89 -10.17
CA GLU A 484 -8.20 13.26 -10.64
C GLU A 484 -9.13 14.25 -9.95
N GLU A 485 -10.42 13.95 -9.83
CA GLU A 485 -11.38 14.76 -9.09
C GLU A 485 -11.00 14.91 -7.62
N ALA A 486 -10.64 13.81 -6.95
CA ALA A 486 -10.16 13.83 -5.57
C ALA A 486 -8.87 14.66 -5.41
N PHE A 487 -7.93 14.53 -6.33
CA PHE A 487 -6.70 15.32 -6.32
C PHE A 487 -6.95 16.82 -6.56
N ASN A 488 -7.95 17.16 -7.39
CA ASN A 488 -8.33 18.55 -7.66
C ASN A 488 -8.92 19.26 -6.42
N ARG A 489 -9.46 18.51 -5.46
CA ARG A 489 -10.01 19.07 -4.21
C ARG A 489 -8.94 19.41 -3.15
N LEU A 490 -7.68 19.02 -3.36
CA LEU A 490 -6.63 19.27 -2.37
C LEU A 490 -6.37 20.77 -2.18
N PRO A 491 -6.27 21.26 -0.92
CA PRO A 491 -6.19 22.69 -0.61
C PRO A 491 -4.99 23.40 -1.25
N ILE A 492 -3.85 22.70 -1.38
CA ILE A 492 -2.61 23.24 -1.93
C ILE A 492 -2.74 23.58 -3.42
N ARG A 493 -3.63 22.93 -4.16
CA ARG A 493 -3.84 23.20 -5.59
C ARG A 493 -4.69 24.44 -5.84
N ASN A 494 -5.65 24.70 -4.95
CA ASN A 494 -6.59 25.81 -5.09
C ASN A 494 -6.00 27.14 -4.63
N GLY A 495 -5.09 27.14 -3.64
CA GLY A 495 -4.39 28.35 -3.18
C GLY A 495 -3.53 29.03 -4.26
N GLY A 496 -2.89 28.24 -5.14
CA GLY A 496 -2.05 28.79 -6.23
C GLY A 496 -2.84 29.46 -7.36
N ALA A 497 -4.09 29.04 -7.60
CA ALA A 497 -4.93 29.62 -8.65
C ALA A 497 -5.53 30.98 -8.24
N GLU A 498 -5.86 31.18 -6.96
CA GLU A 498 -6.34 32.48 -6.46
C GLU A 498 -5.21 33.50 -6.27
N ALA A 499 -4.00 33.06 -5.91
CA ALA A 499 -2.83 33.95 -5.81
C ALA A 499 -2.37 34.46 -7.19
N ALA A 500 -2.43 33.62 -8.24
CA ALA A 500 -2.12 34.03 -9.62
C ALA A 500 -3.18 34.92 -10.28
N GLY A 501 -4.40 34.97 -9.73
CA GLY A 501 -5.46 35.90 -10.16
C GLY A 501 -5.44 37.26 -9.45
N ARG A 502 -4.54 37.46 -8.48
CA ARG A 502 -4.41 38.70 -7.68
C ARG A 502 -3.02 39.36 -7.76
N ALA A 503 -2.11 38.82 -8.57
CA ALA A 503 -0.86 39.45 -8.96
C ALA A 503 -0.96 39.93 -10.41
#